data_AF-A0A7C0U8L1-F1
#
_entry.id   AF-A0A7C0U8L1-F1
#
_cell.length_a   1.000
_cell.length_b   1.000
_cell.length_c   1.000
_cell.angle_alpha   90.00
_cell.angle_beta   90.00
_cell.angle_gamma   90.00
#
_symmetry.space_group_name_H-M   'P 1'
#
loop_
_entity.id
_entity.type
_entity.pdbx_description
1 polymer ?
#
loop_
_entity_poly.entity_id
_entity_poly.type
_entity_poly.pdbx_seq_one_letter_code
_entity_poly.pdbx_strand_id
1 'polypeptide(L)'
;MTLPGLEGPVTVIADQWGIPHIYADSVNDAFMVLGYLHARDRLFQMVMQSRLASGRLSEIIGPAAVTSDKFYRTIGLRRSAELTYQWYLEHRSDSIVDNALSIVEAEVEGVNAFIDSMTSAVTPIEFKLLGLRPEPWTELDVFVWAKMMTWGLSGNFRDLYRQYIRAALDNDTLYRELFNDTMPFTVPIVPEQTNLSLAEFPLAPGGAPAPAIQSGLRQSKVAECDVPFTRLQSLLD
;
A
#
# COMPACT_ATOMS: atom_id res chain seq x y z
N MET A 1 8.23 31.09 10.52
CA MET A 1 7.02 30.70 9.77
C MET A 1 5.92 30.50 10.81
N THR A 2 4.68 30.86 10.50
CA THR A 2 3.54 30.63 11.40
C THR A 2 2.57 29.71 10.69
N LEU A 3 2.20 28.60 11.33
CA LEU A 3 1.18 27.68 10.85
C LEU A 3 -0.06 27.87 11.72
N PRO A 4 -1.19 28.34 11.15
CA PRO A 4 -2.43 28.47 11.91
C PRO A 4 -2.86 27.11 12.46
N GLY A 5 -3.34 27.08 13.71
CA GLY A 5 -3.84 25.86 14.36
C GLY A 5 -2.87 25.20 15.33
N LEU A 6 -1.58 25.57 15.33
CA LEU A 6 -0.62 25.04 16.32
C LEU A 6 -0.94 25.53 17.74
N GLU A 7 -0.89 24.60 18.69
CA GLU A 7 -1.07 24.85 20.13
C GLU A 7 0.22 25.36 20.79
N GLY A 8 1.38 24.93 20.28
CA GLY A 8 2.70 25.27 20.81
C GLY A 8 3.79 25.44 19.74
N PRO A 9 5.02 25.76 20.18
CA PRO A 9 6.15 25.86 19.27
C PRO A 9 6.57 24.46 18.77
N VAL A 10 6.79 24.35 17.45
CA VAL A 10 7.33 23.13 16.81
C VAL A 10 8.68 23.43 16.18
N THR A 11 9.67 22.57 16.43
CA THR A 11 11.00 22.67 15.83
C THR A 11 11.17 21.60 14.76
N VAL A 12 11.55 22.01 13.55
CA VAL A 12 11.88 21.11 12.44
C VAL A 12 13.35 21.24 12.09
N ILE A 13 14.08 20.14 12.13
CA ILE A 13 15.50 20.07 11.76
C ILE A 13 15.61 19.13 10.57
N ALA A 14 16.06 19.64 9.42
CA ALA A 14 16.39 18.80 8.28
C ALA A 14 17.84 18.30 8.43
N ASP A 15 18.06 17.00 8.25
CA ASP A 15 19.40 16.45 8.23
C ASP A 15 20.13 16.75 6.90
N GLN A 16 21.36 16.25 6.76
CA GLN A 16 22.18 16.44 5.56
C GLN A 16 21.59 15.80 4.28
N TRP A 17 20.63 14.89 4.42
CA TRP A 17 19.91 14.25 3.32
C TRP A 17 18.56 14.91 3.04
N GLY A 18 18.23 15.98 3.77
CA GLY A 18 16.95 16.67 3.66
C GLY A 18 15.80 15.97 4.37
N ILE A 19 16.08 14.98 5.24
CA ILE A 19 15.06 14.28 6.02
C ILE A 19 14.64 15.17 7.20
N PRO A 20 13.37 15.57 7.31
CA PRO A 20 12.91 16.43 8.40
C PRO A 20 12.67 15.62 9.69
N HIS A 21 13.21 16.11 10.80
CA HIS A 21 12.93 15.64 12.15
C HIS A 21 12.06 16.68 12.87
N ILE A 22 10.90 16.27 13.39
CA ILE A 22 9.89 17.14 14.00
C ILE A 22 9.92 16.94 15.52
N TYR A 23 10.05 18.04 16.27
CA TYR A 23 10.00 18.08 17.72
C TYR A 23 8.87 19.01 18.17
N ALA A 24 7.88 18.46 18.86
CA ALA A 24 6.71 19.17 19.39
C ALA A 24 6.29 18.58 20.73
N ASP A 25 5.62 19.37 21.57
CA ASP A 25 5.04 18.92 22.84
C ASP A 25 3.66 18.29 22.67
N SER A 26 2.92 18.66 21.60
CA SER A 26 1.62 18.12 21.23
C SER A 26 1.74 17.16 20.04
N VAL A 27 1.04 16.02 20.11
CA VAL A 27 0.99 15.05 19.02
C VAL A 27 0.28 15.65 17.80
N ASN A 28 -0.80 16.39 18.01
CA ASN A 28 -1.54 17.04 16.92
C ASN A 28 -0.67 18.08 16.21
N ASP A 29 0.08 18.89 16.96
CA ASP A 29 1.05 19.83 16.38
C ASP A 29 2.12 19.12 15.52
N ALA A 30 2.63 17.97 15.99
CA ALA A 30 3.59 17.17 15.25
C ALA A 30 3.01 16.66 13.92
N PHE A 31 1.78 16.13 13.94
CA PHE A 31 1.12 15.61 12.73
C PHE A 31 0.67 16.71 11.78
N MET A 32 0.27 17.88 12.27
CA MET A 32 0.01 19.04 11.45
C MET A 32 1.27 19.50 10.71
N VAL A 33 2.41 19.59 11.40
CA VAL A 33 3.69 19.91 10.75
C VAL A 33 4.12 18.79 9.79
N LEU A 34 3.86 17.52 10.12
CA LEU A 34 4.11 16.40 9.22
C LEU A 34 3.32 16.53 7.91
N GLY A 35 2.01 16.82 7.99
CA GLY A 35 1.16 17.04 6.83
C GLY A 35 1.65 18.20 5.95
N TYR A 36 2.05 19.31 6.58
CA TYR A 36 2.64 20.44 5.87
C TYR A 36 3.92 20.06 5.12
N LEU A 37 4.82 19.30 5.75
CA LEU A 37 6.08 18.85 5.14
C LEU A 37 5.85 17.81 4.05
N HIS A 38 4.92 16.88 4.23
CA HIS A 38 4.48 15.95 3.20
C HIS A 38 3.97 16.68 1.97
N ALA A 39 3.12 17.70 2.15
CA ALA A 39 2.65 18.51 1.04
C ALA A 39 3.80 19.29 0.37
N ARG A 40 4.67 19.94 1.17
CA ARG A 40 5.85 20.64 0.65
C ARG A 40 6.69 19.78 -0.28
N ASP A 41 6.93 18.54 0.11
CA ASP A 41 7.89 17.67 -0.58
C ASP A 41 7.22 16.75 -1.61
N ARG A 42 5.94 16.38 -1.43
CA ARG A 42 5.26 15.29 -2.14
C ARG A 42 3.82 15.57 -2.57
N LEU A 43 3.34 16.82 -2.52
CA LEU A 43 1.94 17.14 -2.83
C LEU A 43 1.47 16.59 -4.19
N PHE A 44 2.27 16.71 -5.25
CA PHE A 44 1.89 16.16 -6.56
C PHE A 44 1.71 14.64 -6.50
N GLN A 45 2.64 13.93 -5.86
CA GLN A 45 2.54 12.49 -5.65
C GLN A 45 1.27 12.11 -4.88
N MET A 46 0.96 12.83 -3.79
CA MET A 46 -0.23 12.59 -2.95
C MET A 46 -1.52 12.76 -3.76
N VAL A 47 -1.65 13.88 -4.48
CA VAL A 47 -2.84 14.19 -5.28
C VAL A 47 -3.03 13.18 -6.40
N MET A 48 -1.97 12.80 -7.11
CA MET A 48 -2.05 11.86 -8.22
C MET A 48 -2.46 10.45 -7.77
N GLN A 49 -1.91 9.98 -6.65
CA GLN A 49 -2.26 8.66 -6.13
C GLN A 49 -3.65 8.63 -5.47
N SER A 50 -4.10 9.70 -4.79
CA SER A 50 -5.51 9.79 -4.35
C SER A 50 -6.47 9.74 -5.54
N ARG A 51 -6.18 10.48 -6.62
CA ARG A 51 -6.97 10.45 -7.85
C ARG A 51 -6.96 9.09 -8.53
N LEU A 52 -5.80 8.42 -8.58
CA LEU A 52 -5.69 7.06 -9.11
C LEU A 52 -6.60 6.09 -8.34
N ALA A 53 -6.47 6.04 -7.02
CA ALA A 53 -7.25 5.15 -6.17
C ALA A 53 -8.74 5.49 -6.17
N SER A 54 -9.09 6.76 -6.42
CA SER A 54 -10.46 7.24 -6.59
C SER A 54 -11.03 7.02 -8.00
N GLY A 55 -10.20 6.59 -8.96
CA GLY A 55 -10.56 6.49 -10.37
C GLY A 55 -11.01 7.83 -10.96
N ARG A 56 -10.16 8.85 -10.75
CA ARG A 56 -10.29 10.25 -11.21
C ARG A 56 -9.01 10.73 -11.92
N LEU A 57 -8.13 9.82 -12.34
CA LEU A 57 -6.85 10.17 -12.95
C LEU A 57 -7.04 10.75 -14.36
N SER A 58 -8.08 10.32 -15.09
CA SER A 58 -8.41 10.86 -16.42
C SER A 58 -8.81 12.34 -16.41
N GLU A 59 -9.17 12.90 -15.26
CA GLU A 59 -9.41 14.35 -15.11
C GLU A 59 -8.14 15.17 -15.34
N ILE A 60 -6.95 14.58 -15.15
CA ILE A 60 -5.64 15.24 -15.33
C ILE A 60 -4.93 14.70 -16.57
N ILE A 61 -4.85 13.38 -16.71
CA ILE A 61 -4.08 12.71 -17.78
C ILE A 61 -4.89 12.59 -19.07
N GLY A 62 -6.22 12.74 -18.99
CA GLY A 62 -7.11 12.62 -20.13
C GLY A 62 -7.45 11.17 -20.50
N PRO A 63 -7.85 10.91 -21.76
CA PRO A 63 -8.44 9.65 -22.20
C PRO A 63 -7.58 8.41 -21.94
N ALA A 64 -6.25 8.55 -21.92
CA ALA A 64 -5.32 7.46 -21.68
C ALA A 64 -5.51 6.79 -20.30
N ALA A 65 -6.03 7.52 -19.31
CA ALA A 65 -6.24 7.01 -17.96
C ALA A 65 -7.66 6.45 -17.71
N VAL A 66 -8.59 6.52 -18.69
CA VAL A 66 -9.99 6.09 -18.49
C VAL A 66 -10.10 4.61 -18.12
N THR A 67 -9.27 3.75 -18.73
CA THR A 67 -9.25 2.31 -18.39
C THR A 67 -8.81 2.09 -16.95
N SER A 68 -7.82 2.86 -16.48
CA SER A 68 -7.37 2.82 -15.09
C SER A 68 -8.48 3.28 -14.14
N ASP A 69 -9.17 4.37 -14.47
CA ASP A 69 -10.25 4.89 -13.63
C ASP A 69 -11.41 3.90 -13.49
N LYS A 70 -11.79 3.26 -14.60
CA LYS A 70 -12.78 2.17 -14.58
C LYS A 70 -12.32 1.05 -13.67
N PHE A 71 -11.07 0.61 -13.81
CA PHE A 71 -10.51 -0.46 -12.98
C PHE A 71 -10.57 -0.14 -11.49
N TYR A 72 -10.06 1.01 -11.04
CA TYR A 72 -10.05 1.36 -9.62
C TYR A 72 -11.45 1.62 -9.04
N ARG A 73 -12.39 2.12 -9.86
CA ARG A 73 -13.81 2.19 -9.48
C ARG A 73 -14.47 0.82 -9.35
N THR A 74 -14.08 -0.15 -10.18
CA THR A 74 -14.54 -1.54 -10.09
C THR A 74 -13.99 -2.23 -8.84
N ILE A 75 -12.71 -2.05 -8.52
CA ILE A 75 -12.13 -2.51 -7.24
C ILE A 75 -12.82 -1.84 -6.05
N GLY A 76 -13.20 -0.57 -6.19
CA GLY A 76 -14.00 0.15 -5.21
C GLY A 76 -13.20 0.69 -4.03
N LEU A 77 -11.92 1.03 -4.22
CA LEU A 77 -11.06 1.52 -3.13
C LEU A 77 -11.64 2.75 -2.43
N ARG A 78 -12.06 3.78 -3.18
CA ARG A 78 -12.71 4.96 -2.60
C ARG A 78 -14.01 4.62 -1.88
N ARG A 79 -14.81 3.70 -2.40
CA ARG A 79 -16.06 3.26 -1.73
C ARG A 79 -15.74 2.58 -0.39
N SER A 80 -14.70 1.74 -0.35
CA SER A 80 -14.24 1.12 0.89
C SER A 80 -13.67 2.14 1.88
N ALA A 81 -12.93 3.14 1.39
CA ALA A 81 -12.43 4.24 2.21
C ALA A 81 -13.57 5.03 2.84
N GLU A 82 -14.61 5.39 2.07
CA GLU A 82 -15.81 6.07 2.56
C GLU A 82 -16.47 5.28 3.70
N LEU A 83 -16.75 3.99 3.49
CA LEU A 83 -17.35 3.14 4.52
C LEU A 83 -16.47 3.05 5.79
N THR A 84 -15.15 3.02 5.62
CA THR A 84 -14.22 3.01 6.75
C THR A 84 -14.27 4.34 7.49
N TYR A 85 -14.21 5.46 6.77
CA TYR A 85 -14.28 6.79 7.38
C TYR A 85 -15.60 7.02 8.11
N GLN A 86 -16.74 6.64 7.51
CA GLN A 86 -18.05 6.71 8.17
C GLN A 86 -18.07 5.88 9.46
N TRP A 87 -17.49 4.68 9.45
CA TRP A 87 -17.36 3.87 10.68
C TRP A 87 -16.57 4.62 11.76
N TYR A 88 -15.46 5.29 11.43
CA TYR A 88 -14.70 6.09 12.39
C TYR A 88 -15.55 7.24 12.96
N LEU A 89 -16.32 7.94 12.12
CA LEU A 89 -17.20 9.03 12.56
C LEU A 89 -18.29 8.54 13.52
N GLU A 90 -18.93 7.41 13.19
CA GLU A 90 -19.97 6.78 14.03
C GLU A 90 -19.43 6.31 15.38
N HIS A 91 -18.14 5.96 15.45
CA HIS A 91 -17.49 5.43 16.64
C HIS A 91 -16.59 6.45 17.35
N ARG A 92 -16.68 7.74 17.00
CA ARG A 92 -15.85 8.80 17.59
C ARG A 92 -16.03 8.99 19.10
N SER A 93 -17.09 8.44 19.70
CA SER A 93 -17.23 8.43 21.16
C SER A 93 -16.22 7.52 21.86
N ASP A 94 -15.60 6.57 21.16
CA ASP A 94 -14.47 5.79 21.65
C ASP A 94 -13.19 6.64 21.60
N SER A 95 -12.47 6.72 22.72
CA SER A 95 -11.30 7.59 22.84
C SER A 95 -10.12 7.20 21.95
N ILE A 96 -9.99 5.92 21.58
CA ILE A 96 -8.95 5.46 20.65
C ILE A 96 -9.31 5.91 19.23
N VAL A 97 -10.59 5.81 18.87
CA VAL A 97 -11.10 6.25 17.56
C VAL A 97 -11.01 7.77 17.42
N ASP A 98 -11.38 8.52 18.45
CA ASP A 98 -11.30 9.99 18.47
C ASP A 98 -9.86 10.47 18.31
N ASN A 99 -8.91 9.88 19.04
CA ASN A 99 -7.49 10.22 18.92
C ASN A 99 -6.95 9.92 17.51
N ALA A 100 -7.34 8.79 16.92
CA ALA A 100 -6.96 8.49 15.54
C ALA A 100 -7.52 9.51 14.54
N LEU A 101 -8.77 9.94 14.71
CA LEU A 101 -9.38 10.97 13.87
C LEU A 101 -8.74 12.34 14.09
N SER A 102 -8.44 12.74 15.32
CA SER A 102 -7.82 14.05 15.60
C SER A 102 -6.43 14.17 14.96
N ILE A 103 -5.68 13.06 14.93
CA ILE A 103 -4.39 12.99 14.23
C ILE A 103 -4.56 13.17 12.72
N VAL A 104 -5.57 12.52 12.12
CA VAL A 104 -5.88 12.65 10.69
C VAL A 104 -6.31 14.08 10.34
N GLU A 105 -7.17 14.68 11.16
CA GLU A 105 -7.62 16.06 11.02
C GLU A 105 -6.43 17.02 11.08
N ALA A 106 -5.54 16.87 12.06
CA ALA A 106 -4.33 17.69 12.18
C ALA A 106 -3.42 17.57 10.96
N GLU A 107 -3.17 16.35 10.45
CA GLU A 107 -2.38 16.15 9.23
C GLU A 107 -3.02 16.85 8.02
N VAL A 108 -4.33 16.73 7.85
CA VAL A 108 -5.10 17.37 6.78
C VAL A 108 -5.01 18.90 6.85
N GLU A 109 -5.13 19.48 8.03
CA GLU A 109 -4.95 20.92 8.25
C GLU A 109 -3.55 21.38 7.83
N GLY A 110 -2.53 20.60 8.16
CA GLY A 110 -1.14 20.84 7.73
C GLY A 110 -0.97 20.83 6.21
N VAL A 111 -1.52 19.83 5.54
CA VAL A 111 -1.50 19.72 4.06
C VAL A 111 -2.19 20.92 3.43
N ASN A 112 -3.38 21.28 3.92
CA ASN A 112 -4.16 22.39 3.38
C ASN A 112 -3.48 23.74 3.62
N ALA A 113 -2.82 23.92 4.77
CA ALA A 113 -2.03 25.12 5.02
C ALA A 113 -0.87 25.29 4.02
N PHE A 114 -0.24 24.20 3.57
CA PHE A 114 0.72 24.28 2.47
C PHE A 114 0.04 24.67 1.16
N ILE A 115 -1.08 24.02 0.81
CA ILE A 115 -1.87 24.32 -0.41
C ILE A 115 -2.29 25.80 -0.46
N ASP A 116 -2.67 26.38 0.68
CA ASP A 116 -3.08 27.77 0.79
C ASP A 116 -1.90 28.73 0.72
N SER A 117 -0.73 28.32 1.21
CA SER A 117 0.52 29.09 1.10
C SER A 117 1.13 29.09 -0.31
N MET A 118 0.59 28.29 -1.24
CA MET A 118 1.15 28.12 -2.57
C MET A 118 1.20 29.45 -3.35
N THR A 119 2.41 29.88 -3.66
CA THR A 119 2.72 30.99 -4.58
C THR A 119 3.48 30.47 -5.79
N SER A 120 3.72 31.34 -6.78
CA SER A 120 4.55 30.98 -7.95
C SER A 120 5.95 30.49 -7.55
N ALA A 121 6.52 30.95 -6.43
CA ALA A 121 7.84 30.50 -5.98
C ALA A 121 7.83 29.07 -5.43
N VAL A 122 6.83 28.72 -4.60
CA VAL A 122 6.81 27.46 -3.83
C VAL A 122 5.98 26.34 -4.45
N THR A 123 5.11 26.66 -5.42
CA THR A 123 4.25 25.67 -6.09
C THR A 123 5.12 24.58 -6.75
N PRO A 124 4.84 23.28 -6.57
CA PRO A 124 5.54 22.21 -7.27
C PRO A 124 5.48 22.38 -8.79
N ILE A 125 6.55 22.01 -9.48
CA ILE A 125 6.72 22.29 -10.91
C ILE A 125 5.66 21.61 -11.77
N GLU A 126 5.20 20.43 -11.38
CA GLU A 126 4.19 19.64 -12.08
C GLU A 126 2.86 20.41 -12.17
N PHE A 127 2.44 21.07 -11.08
CA PHE A 127 1.25 21.91 -11.06
C PHE A 127 1.41 23.15 -11.96
N LYS A 128 2.61 23.74 -12.02
CA LYS A 128 2.89 24.87 -12.93
C LYS A 128 2.79 24.46 -14.39
N LEU A 129 3.40 23.32 -14.74
CA LEU A 129 3.42 22.81 -16.11
C LEU A 129 2.02 22.39 -16.59
N LEU A 130 1.23 21.81 -15.70
CA LEU A 130 -0.14 21.37 -16.00
C LEU A 130 -1.17 22.51 -15.90
N GLY A 131 -0.79 23.66 -15.35
CA GLY A 131 -1.70 24.78 -15.10
C GLY A 131 -2.83 24.41 -14.13
N LEU A 132 -2.56 23.51 -13.19
CA LEU A 132 -3.55 22.93 -12.30
C LEU A 132 -3.29 23.34 -10.85
N ARG A 133 -4.36 23.66 -10.11
CA ARG A 133 -4.32 23.82 -8.66
C ARG A 133 -4.98 22.60 -8.02
N PRO A 134 -4.36 21.95 -7.02
CA PRO A 134 -4.99 20.80 -6.38
C PRO A 134 -6.26 21.20 -5.63
N GLU A 135 -7.20 20.25 -5.52
CA GLU A 135 -8.34 20.37 -4.62
C GLU A 135 -7.85 20.36 -3.16
N PRO A 136 -8.61 20.95 -2.21
CA PRO A 136 -8.32 20.79 -0.79
C PRO A 136 -8.22 19.31 -0.42
N TRP A 137 -7.22 18.97 0.38
CA TRP A 137 -7.05 17.62 0.90
C TRP A 137 -8.07 17.37 2.00
N THR A 138 -8.64 16.17 2.04
CA THR A 138 -9.68 15.79 3.02
C THR A 138 -9.23 14.58 3.84
N GLU A 139 -9.87 14.35 4.98
CA GLU A 139 -9.64 13.16 5.81
C GLU A 139 -9.89 11.88 4.99
N LEU A 140 -10.91 11.91 4.13
CA LEU A 140 -11.22 10.81 3.23
C LEU A 140 -10.06 10.47 2.28
N ASP A 141 -9.25 11.45 1.85
CA ASP A 141 -8.08 11.19 1.01
C ASP A 141 -7.01 10.37 1.76
N VAL A 142 -6.89 10.55 3.08
CA VAL A 142 -6.02 9.73 3.94
C VAL A 142 -6.50 8.28 3.97
N PHE A 143 -7.81 8.05 4.11
CA PHE A 143 -8.39 6.71 4.05
C PHE A 143 -8.24 6.08 2.66
N VAL A 144 -8.41 6.87 1.59
CA VAL A 144 -8.20 6.41 0.20
C VAL A 144 -6.76 5.95 0.02
N TRP A 145 -5.79 6.69 0.56
CA TRP A 145 -4.38 6.31 0.52
C TRP A 145 -4.12 4.97 1.22
N ALA A 146 -4.67 4.79 2.42
CA ALA A 146 -4.55 3.54 3.16
C ALA A 146 -5.11 2.34 2.37
N LYS A 147 -6.25 2.51 1.68
CA LYS A 147 -6.81 1.48 0.79
C LYS A 147 -5.92 1.20 -0.42
N MET A 148 -5.32 2.23 -1.01
CA MET A 148 -4.38 2.08 -2.12
C MET A 148 -3.13 1.28 -1.71
N MET A 149 -2.54 1.58 -0.56
CA MET A 149 -1.41 0.82 -0.02
C MET A 149 -1.79 -0.63 0.26
N THR A 150 -2.96 -0.86 0.87
CA THR A 150 -3.47 -2.21 1.13
C THR A 150 -3.61 -2.99 -0.18
N TRP A 151 -4.23 -2.39 -1.21
CA TRP A 151 -4.36 -3.00 -2.53
C TRP A 151 -3.01 -3.33 -3.16
N GLY A 152 -2.02 -2.43 -3.08
CA GLY A 152 -0.69 -2.65 -3.64
C GLY A 152 0.10 -3.78 -2.96
N LEU A 153 -0.22 -4.12 -1.70
CA LEU A 153 0.47 -5.15 -0.93
C LEU A 153 -0.24 -6.51 -0.92
N SER A 154 -1.57 -6.54 -0.98
CA SER A 154 -2.36 -7.78 -0.86
C SER A 154 -3.23 -8.09 -2.08
N GLY A 155 -3.59 -7.08 -2.87
CA GLY A 155 -4.48 -7.21 -4.01
C GLY A 155 -3.83 -7.96 -5.17
N ASN A 156 -4.46 -9.05 -5.61
CA ASN A 156 -4.04 -9.78 -6.81
C ASN A 156 -5.20 -10.55 -7.44
N PHE A 157 -5.00 -10.99 -8.69
CA PHE A 157 -5.96 -11.83 -9.43
C PHE A 157 -5.40 -13.21 -9.74
N ARG A 158 -4.46 -13.70 -8.90
CA ARG A 158 -3.73 -14.95 -9.17
C ARG A 158 -4.70 -16.11 -9.36
N ASP A 159 -5.73 -16.21 -8.53
CA ASP A 159 -6.69 -17.30 -8.60
C ASP A 159 -7.52 -17.25 -9.88
N LEU A 160 -7.92 -16.05 -10.33
CA LEU A 160 -8.63 -15.86 -11.59
C LEU A 160 -7.75 -16.23 -12.79
N TYR A 161 -6.48 -15.80 -12.80
CA TYR A 161 -5.52 -16.17 -13.84
C TYR A 161 -5.27 -17.68 -13.86
N ARG A 162 -5.10 -18.29 -12.68
CA ARG A 162 -4.92 -19.74 -12.53
C ARG A 162 -6.12 -20.51 -13.05
N GLN A 163 -7.34 -20.05 -12.74
CA GLN A 163 -8.56 -20.66 -13.27
C GLN A 163 -8.68 -20.52 -14.79
N TYR A 164 -8.35 -19.35 -15.34
CA TYR A 164 -8.34 -19.12 -16.79
C TYR A 164 -7.35 -20.06 -17.50
N ILE A 165 -6.12 -20.17 -16.98
CA ILE A 165 -5.08 -21.05 -17.54
C ILE A 165 -5.52 -22.52 -17.46
N ARG A 166 -6.03 -22.96 -16.31
CA ARG A 166 -6.54 -24.33 -16.12
C ARG A 166 -7.62 -24.67 -17.14
N ALA A 167 -8.59 -23.77 -17.35
CA ALA A 167 -9.65 -23.95 -18.32
C ALA A 167 -9.15 -23.96 -19.78
N ALA A 168 -8.13 -23.14 -20.09
CA ALA A 168 -7.55 -23.09 -21.43
C ALA A 168 -6.68 -24.32 -21.77
N LEU A 169 -6.01 -24.91 -20.76
CA LEU A 169 -5.22 -26.12 -20.94
C LEU A 169 -6.10 -27.37 -21.10
N ASP A 170 -7.28 -27.38 -20.48
CA ASP A 170 -8.22 -28.52 -20.45
C ASP A 170 -7.56 -29.85 -20.03
N ASN A 171 -6.53 -29.75 -19.17
CA ASN A 171 -5.75 -30.88 -18.68
C ASN A 171 -5.26 -30.60 -17.26
N ASP A 172 -6.00 -31.13 -16.28
CA ASP A 172 -5.71 -30.93 -14.86
C ASP A 172 -4.37 -31.50 -14.41
N THR A 173 -3.91 -32.59 -15.03
CA THR A 173 -2.61 -33.20 -14.69
C THR A 173 -1.48 -32.26 -15.10
N LEU A 174 -1.47 -31.80 -16.35
CA LEU A 174 -0.47 -30.88 -16.86
C LEU A 174 -0.49 -29.54 -16.10
N TYR A 175 -1.69 -29.03 -15.80
CA TYR A 175 -1.84 -27.82 -15.02
C TYR A 175 -1.18 -27.92 -13.64
N ARG A 176 -1.39 -29.04 -12.91
CA ARG A 176 -0.78 -29.25 -11.58
C ARG A 176 0.74 -29.40 -11.65
N GLU A 177 1.28 -29.95 -12.74
CA GLU A 177 2.73 -30.04 -12.94
C GLU A 177 3.37 -28.67 -13.17
N LEU A 178 2.74 -27.81 -13.97
CA LEU A 178 3.25 -26.47 -14.29
C LEU A 178 3.00 -25.43 -13.18
N PHE A 179 1.86 -25.54 -12.50
CA PHE A 179 1.42 -24.63 -11.45
C PHE A 179 1.12 -25.42 -10.18
N ASN A 180 2.17 -25.98 -9.57
CA ASN A 180 2.04 -26.68 -8.31
C ASN A 180 1.66 -25.69 -7.18
N ASP A 181 0.80 -26.12 -6.26
CA ASP A 181 0.39 -25.32 -5.10
C ASP A 181 1.51 -25.16 -4.07
N THR A 182 2.43 -26.13 -4.02
CA THR A 182 3.62 -26.09 -3.18
C THR A 182 4.86 -26.31 -4.04
N MET A 183 5.77 -25.33 -4.05
CA MET A 183 7.06 -25.51 -4.71
C MET A 183 7.95 -26.42 -3.86
N PRO A 184 8.82 -27.25 -4.47
CA PRO A 184 9.69 -28.19 -3.75
C PRO A 184 10.60 -27.54 -2.70
N PHE A 185 10.87 -26.24 -2.83
CA PHE A 185 11.77 -25.48 -1.96
C PHE A 185 11.04 -24.45 -1.07
N THR A 186 9.71 -24.52 -0.98
CA THR A 186 8.96 -23.63 -0.09
C THR A 186 9.20 -24.03 1.37
N VAL A 187 9.89 -23.17 2.11
CA VAL A 187 10.00 -23.28 3.57
C VAL A 187 8.95 -22.35 4.19
N PRO A 188 7.96 -22.86 4.94
CA PRO A 188 6.96 -22.02 5.58
C PRO A 188 7.59 -21.11 6.64
N ILE A 189 7.10 -19.87 6.76
CA ILE A 189 7.57 -18.87 7.73
C ILE A 189 7.37 -19.36 9.17
N VAL A 190 6.32 -20.14 9.40
CA VAL A 190 6.07 -20.85 10.66
C VAL A 190 6.25 -22.35 10.38
N PRO A 191 7.46 -22.91 10.61
CA PRO A 191 7.77 -24.31 10.34
C PRO A 191 6.83 -25.30 11.05
N GLU A 192 6.26 -24.90 12.17
CA GLU A 192 5.37 -25.69 13.01
C GLU A 192 3.96 -25.84 12.41
N GLN A 193 3.58 -25.03 11.42
CA GLN A 193 2.26 -25.07 10.79
C GLN A 193 1.97 -26.38 10.04
N THR A 194 2.99 -27.15 9.67
CA THR A 194 2.82 -28.43 8.94
C THR A 194 2.26 -29.56 9.79
N ASN A 195 2.16 -29.37 11.12
CA ASN A 195 1.63 -30.37 12.07
C ASN A 195 0.33 -29.92 12.75
N LEU A 196 -0.28 -28.80 12.34
CA LEU A 196 -1.48 -28.30 12.99
C LEU A 196 -2.69 -29.18 12.66
N SER A 197 -3.32 -29.71 13.71
CA SER A 197 -4.61 -30.38 13.60
C SER A 197 -5.72 -29.32 13.54
N LEU A 198 -6.64 -29.45 12.57
CA LEU A 198 -7.86 -28.63 12.56
C LEU A 198 -8.74 -28.83 13.80
N ALA A 199 -8.58 -29.95 14.51
CA ALA A 199 -9.27 -30.17 15.78
C ALA A 199 -8.80 -29.21 16.89
N GLU A 200 -7.55 -28.72 16.80
CA GLU A 200 -6.97 -27.77 17.76
C GLU A 200 -7.26 -26.31 17.36
N PHE A 201 -7.54 -26.05 16.08
CA PHE A 201 -7.77 -24.71 15.53
C PHE A 201 -9.03 -24.65 14.63
N PRO A 202 -10.23 -24.79 15.21
CA PRO A 202 -11.49 -24.89 14.45
C PRO A 202 -11.86 -23.62 13.67
N LEU A 203 -11.21 -22.49 13.97
CA LEU A 203 -11.43 -21.19 13.31
C LEU A 203 -10.34 -20.83 12.29
N ALA A 204 -9.42 -21.75 11.97
CA ALA A 204 -8.37 -21.48 10.99
C ALA A 204 -8.96 -21.18 9.60
N PRO A 205 -8.57 -20.08 8.94
CA PRO A 205 -9.04 -19.77 7.60
C PRO A 205 -8.56 -20.84 6.61
N GLY A 206 -9.48 -21.40 5.82
CA GLY A 206 -9.17 -22.38 4.77
C GLY A 206 -9.67 -23.80 5.00
N GLY A 207 -10.12 -24.17 6.20
CA GLY A 207 -10.90 -25.40 6.47
C GLY A 207 -10.23 -26.75 6.15
N ALA A 208 -9.00 -26.75 5.63
CA ALA A 208 -8.18 -27.92 5.36
C ALA A 208 -6.77 -27.69 5.94
N PRO A 209 -6.18 -28.67 6.66
CA PRO A 209 -4.79 -28.53 7.08
C PRO A 209 -3.90 -28.55 5.85
N ALA A 210 -2.79 -27.80 5.88
CA ALA A 210 -1.77 -27.94 4.85
C ALA A 210 -1.32 -29.41 4.81
N PRO A 211 -1.22 -30.03 3.62
CA PRO A 211 -0.77 -31.41 3.53
C PRO A 211 0.64 -31.51 4.15
N ALA A 212 0.84 -32.52 4.99
CA ALA A 212 2.15 -32.78 5.58
C ALA A 212 3.18 -32.90 4.44
N ILE A 213 4.25 -32.11 4.52
CA ILE A 213 5.39 -32.27 3.62
C ILE A 213 5.88 -33.70 3.82
N GLN A 214 5.78 -34.56 2.80
CA GLN A 214 6.27 -35.93 2.90
C GLN A 214 7.73 -35.87 3.32
N SER A 215 8.04 -36.48 4.46
CA SER A 215 9.37 -36.50 5.08
C SER A 215 10.46 -37.06 4.18
N GLY A 216 10.11 -37.72 3.06
CA GLY A 216 11.03 -38.14 2.02
C GLY A 216 11.73 -37.01 1.24
N LEU A 217 11.29 -35.75 1.40
CA LEU A 217 12.00 -34.58 0.87
C LEU A 217 12.96 -33.93 1.89
N ARG A 218 12.93 -34.36 3.16
CA ARG A 218 14.00 -33.99 4.11
C ARG A 218 15.18 -34.94 3.88
N GLN A 219 16.24 -34.38 3.29
CA GLN A 219 17.54 -35.00 2.99
C GLN A 219 17.67 -35.69 1.62
N SER A 220 17.35 -34.99 0.51
CA SER A 220 18.49 -34.85 -0.39
C SER A 220 19.42 -33.90 0.36
N LYS A 221 20.65 -34.32 0.66
CA LYS A 221 21.72 -33.37 0.99
C LYS A 221 21.51 -32.14 0.12
N VAL A 222 21.67 -30.93 0.66
CA VAL A 222 22.10 -29.84 -0.21
C VAL A 222 23.30 -30.43 -0.94
N ALA A 223 23.09 -30.92 -2.16
CA ALA A 223 24.20 -31.24 -3.02
C ALA A 223 24.87 -29.89 -3.09
N GLU A 224 26.09 -29.80 -2.56
CA GLU A 224 27.00 -28.75 -2.99
C GLU A 224 26.82 -28.70 -4.49
N CYS A 225 26.15 -27.64 -4.95
CA CYS A 225 25.98 -27.42 -6.36
C CYS A 225 27.34 -26.91 -6.78
N ASP A 226 28.32 -27.82 -6.85
CA ASP A 226 29.49 -27.69 -7.68
C ASP A 226 28.94 -27.72 -9.10
N VAL A 227 28.41 -26.57 -9.52
CA VAL A 227 28.29 -26.25 -10.92
C VAL A 227 29.74 -26.10 -11.37
N PRO A 228 30.33 -27.04 -12.12
CA PRO A 228 31.66 -26.80 -12.63
C PRO A 228 31.56 -25.57 -13.53
N PHE A 229 32.17 -24.47 -13.12
CA PHE A 229 32.18 -23.18 -13.83
C PHE A 229 32.55 -23.32 -15.32
N THR A 230 33.22 -24.42 -15.68
CA THR A 230 33.56 -24.79 -17.06
C THR A 230 32.35 -24.98 -17.98
N ARG A 231 31.14 -25.30 -17.48
CA ARG A 231 29.96 -25.52 -18.34
C ARG A 231 29.21 -24.23 -18.71
N LEU A 232 29.38 -23.16 -17.95
CA LEU A 232 28.80 -21.84 -18.26
C LEU A 232 29.64 -21.08 -19.30
N GLN A 233 30.95 -21.35 -19.37
CA GLN A 233 31.85 -20.67 -20.29
C GLN A 233 31.67 -21.13 -21.74
N SER A 234 31.30 -22.39 -21.98
CA SER A 234 31.02 -22.93 -23.33
C SER A 234 29.68 -22.48 -23.92
N LEU A 235 28.89 -21.68 -23.20
CA LEU A 235 27.64 -21.09 -23.66
C LEU A 235 27.78 -19.60 -23.99
N LEU A 236 28.97 -19.02 -23.76
CA LEU A 236 29.27 -17.60 -23.97
C LEU A 236 30.33 -17.36 -25.07
N ASP A 237 30.83 -18.42 -25.70
CA ASP A 237 31.59 -18.39 -26.96
C ASP A 237 30.72 -18.92 -28.11
#